data_AF-A0A844GHS9-F1
#
_entry.id   AF-A0A844GHS9-F1
#
_cell.length_a   1.000
_cell.length_b   1.000
_cell.length_c   1.000
_cell.angle_alpha   90.00
_cell.angle_beta   90.00
_cell.angle_gamma   90.00
#
_symmetry.space_group_name_H-M   'P 1'
#
loop_
_entity.id
_entity.type
_entity.pdbx_description
1 polymer ?
#
loop_
_entity_poly.entity_id
_entity_poly.type
_entity_poly.pdbx_seq_one_letter_code
_entity_poly.pdbx_strand_id
1 'polypeptide(L)'
;MAVKNTAKVIIGGKIITLGGYESEEYFQKVASYINKKIEELSAMPGYSRQPMETKHTLISLNITDDYFKARKQAEIFEQDLQQKDQEMYDLKHELISLRMQIEEAQKREQQAVEQKNVLEGKNRELEKQIDELLK
;
A
#
# COMPACT_ATOMS: atom_id res chain seq x y z
N MET A 1 5.43 24.60 -18.95
CA MET A 1 4.43 24.37 -20.02
C MET A 1 4.53 22.91 -20.43
N ALA A 2 3.44 22.16 -20.45
CA ALA A 2 3.47 20.78 -20.92
C ALA A 2 3.78 20.80 -22.43
N VAL A 3 4.96 20.29 -22.81
CA VAL A 3 5.39 20.24 -24.21
C VAL A 3 4.54 19.19 -24.91
N LYS A 4 3.88 19.59 -26.00
CA LYS A 4 3.11 18.65 -26.82
C LYS A 4 4.10 17.84 -27.66
N ASN A 5 4.18 16.55 -27.38
CA ASN A 5 4.98 15.61 -28.14
C ASN A 5 4.16 15.08 -29.32
N THR A 6 4.87 14.72 -30.38
CA THR A 6 4.31 14.02 -31.53
C THR A 6 5.15 12.81 -31.84
N ALA A 7 4.52 11.70 -32.22
CA ALA A 7 5.21 10.48 -32.58
C ALA A 7 4.50 9.81 -33.76
N LYS A 8 5.29 9.21 -34.66
CA LYS A 8 4.76 8.35 -35.72
C LYS A 8 4.74 6.92 -35.22
N VAL A 9 3.56 6.31 -35.24
CA VAL A 9 3.33 4.94 -34.78
C VAL A 9 2.69 4.12 -35.89
N ILE A 10 2.82 2.79 -35.83
CA ILE A 10 2.15 1.87 -36.75
C ILE A 10 0.99 1.23 -36.00
N ILE A 11 -0.24 1.42 -36.49
CA ILE A 11 -1.45 0.81 -35.93
C ILE A 11 -2.23 0.13 -37.06
N GLY A 12 -2.52 -1.16 -36.93
CA GLY A 12 -3.27 -1.93 -37.94
C GLY A 12 -2.61 -1.90 -39.32
N GLY A 13 -1.28 -1.84 -39.38
CA GLY A 13 -0.50 -1.73 -40.63
C GLY A 13 -0.47 -0.34 -41.26
N LYS A 14 -1.03 0.70 -40.62
CA LYS A 14 -1.00 2.09 -41.11
C LYS A 14 -0.11 2.96 -40.24
N ILE A 15 0.66 3.85 -40.87
CA ILE A 15 1.44 4.87 -40.15
C ILE A 15 0.51 6.01 -39.76
N ILE A 16 0.42 6.29 -38.47
CA ILE A 16 -0.42 7.35 -37.88
C ILE A 16 0.47 8.25 -37.03
N THR A 17 0.24 9.56 -37.10
CA THR A 17 0.90 10.52 -36.21
C THR A 17 0.02 10.76 -34.99
N LEU A 18 0.50 10.36 -33.81
CA LEU A 18 -0.12 10.68 -32.53
C LEU A 18 0.46 11.98 -31.98
N GLY A 19 -0.36 12.75 -31.28
CA GLY A 19 0.06 13.97 -30.59
C GLY A 19 -0.59 14.07 -29.22
N GLY A 20 0.18 14.46 -28.22
CA GLY A 20 -0.29 14.56 -26.83
C GLY A 20 0.81 15.04 -25.89
N TYR A 21 0.58 14.90 -24.58
CA TYR A 21 1.54 15.33 -23.55
C TYR A 21 2.42 14.19 -23.03
N GLU A 22 2.16 12.97 -23.50
CA GLU A 22 2.91 11.78 -23.13
C GLU A 22 4.19 11.63 -23.96
N SER A 23 5.10 10.76 -23.52
CA SER A 23 6.34 10.48 -24.25
C SER A 23 6.09 9.71 -25.55
N GLU A 24 7.03 9.81 -26.49
CA GLU A 24 7.02 8.98 -27.69
C GLU A 24 7.03 7.49 -27.35
N GLU A 25 7.82 7.07 -26.35
CA GLU A 25 7.83 5.69 -25.86
C GLU A 25 6.45 5.22 -25.39
N TYR A 26 5.70 6.07 -24.69
CA TYR A 26 4.34 5.77 -24.28
C TYR A 26 3.42 5.60 -25.48
N PHE A 27 3.52 6.48 -26.48
CA PHE A 27 2.75 6.33 -27.72
C PHE A 27 3.06 5.02 -28.46
N GLN A 28 4.33 4.61 -28.51
CA GLN A 28 4.72 3.32 -29.09
C GLN A 28 4.15 2.13 -28.29
N LYS A 29 4.14 2.20 -26.95
CA LYS A 29 3.52 1.18 -26.09
C LYS A 29 2.01 1.08 -26.34
N VAL A 30 1.31 2.21 -26.42
CA VAL A 30 -0.13 2.24 -26.72
C VAL A 30 -0.42 1.65 -28.10
N ALA A 31 0.34 2.04 -29.13
CA ALA A 31 0.19 1.51 -30.48
C ALA A 31 0.43 -0.02 -30.52
N SER A 32 1.48 -0.49 -29.84
CA SER A 32 1.80 -1.92 -29.74
C SER A 32 0.68 -2.71 -29.05
N TYR A 33 0.10 -2.16 -27.99
CA TYR A 33 -1.03 -2.78 -27.29
C TYR A 33 -2.28 -2.85 -28.17
N ILE A 34 -2.61 -1.77 -28.91
CA ILE A 34 -3.73 -1.79 -29.87
C ILE A 34 -3.50 -2.85 -30.96
N ASN A 35 -2.28 -2.95 -31.50
CA ASN A 35 -1.95 -3.98 -32.50
C ASN A 35 -2.14 -5.39 -31.96
N LYS A 36 -1.72 -5.65 -30.72
CA LYS A 36 -1.96 -6.92 -30.05
C LYS A 36 -3.46 -7.23 -29.93
N LYS A 37 -4.29 -6.26 -29.57
CA LYS A 37 -5.75 -6.43 -29.52
C LYS A 37 -6.37 -6.71 -30.88
N ILE A 38 -5.88 -6.04 -31.92
CA ILE A 38 -6.29 -6.31 -33.31
C ILE A 38 -5.94 -7.75 -33.69
N GLU A 39 -4.74 -8.22 -33.37
CA GLU A 39 -4.27 -9.58 -33.65
C GLU A 39 -5.10 -10.64 -32.90
N GLU A 40 -5.32 -10.46 -31.60
CA GLU A 40 -6.14 -11.35 -30.76
C GLU A 40 -7.57 -11.49 -31.30
N LEU A 41 -8.21 -10.38 -31.66
CA LEU A 41 -9.56 -10.40 -32.22
C LEU A 41 -9.59 -10.95 -33.65
N SER A 42 -8.56 -10.69 -34.46
CA SER A 42 -8.46 -11.21 -35.83
C SER A 42 -8.31 -12.73 -35.88
N ALA A 43 -7.74 -13.34 -34.84
CA ALA A 43 -7.67 -14.79 -34.69
C ALA A 43 -9.04 -15.42 -34.37
N MET A 44 -10.03 -14.65 -33.94
CA MET A 44 -11.35 -15.19 -33.58
C MET A 44 -12.15 -15.59 -34.83
N PRO A 45 -12.79 -16.78 -34.85
CA PRO A 45 -13.63 -17.21 -35.95
C PRO A 45 -14.73 -16.20 -36.25
N GLY A 46 -14.83 -15.78 -37.52
CA GLY A 46 -15.89 -14.86 -37.97
C GLY A 46 -15.62 -13.37 -37.75
N TYR A 47 -14.62 -12.98 -36.93
CA TYR A 47 -14.27 -11.58 -36.74
C TYR A 47 -13.83 -10.92 -38.06
N SER A 48 -12.97 -11.59 -38.83
CA SER A 48 -12.47 -11.09 -40.12
C SER A 48 -13.57 -10.84 -41.15
N ARG A 49 -14.73 -11.49 -41.03
CA ARG A 49 -15.89 -11.32 -41.94
C ARG A 49 -16.79 -10.14 -41.54
N GLN A 50 -16.62 -9.58 -40.34
CA GLN A 50 -17.43 -8.46 -39.87
C GLN A 50 -17.12 -7.17 -40.65
N PRO A 51 -18.11 -6.26 -40.76
CA PRO A 51 -17.87 -4.91 -41.27
C PRO A 51 -16.80 -4.17 -40.46
N MET A 52 -16.14 -3.21 -41.09
CA MET A 52 -15.04 -2.45 -40.47
C MET A 52 -15.49 -1.68 -39.22
N GLU A 53 -16.69 -1.08 -39.26
CA GLU A 53 -17.30 -0.39 -38.12
C GLU A 53 -17.45 -1.33 -36.92
N THR A 54 -18.03 -2.52 -37.13
CA THR A 54 -18.21 -3.53 -36.08
C THR A 54 -16.88 -3.98 -35.49
N LYS A 55 -15.84 -4.15 -36.32
CA LYS A 55 -14.49 -4.49 -35.85
C LYS A 55 -13.92 -3.43 -34.93
N HIS A 56 -14.08 -2.15 -35.27
CA HIS A 56 -13.64 -1.04 -34.41
C HIS A 56 -14.42 -1.01 -33.10
N THR A 57 -15.76 -1.16 -33.15
CA THR A 57 -16.58 -1.23 -31.94
C THR A 57 -16.15 -2.37 -31.02
N LEU A 58 -15.84 -3.54 -31.56
CA LEU A 58 -15.37 -4.70 -30.77
C LEU A 58 -13.99 -4.45 -30.14
N ILE A 59 -13.06 -3.83 -30.87
CA ILE A 59 -11.75 -3.44 -30.31
C ILE A 59 -11.94 -2.43 -29.19
N SER A 60 -12.74 -1.38 -29.41
CA SER A 60 -13.02 -0.36 -28.39
C SER A 60 -13.65 -1.00 -27.15
N LEU A 61 -14.63 -1.88 -27.32
CA LEU A 61 -15.27 -2.60 -26.23
C LEU A 61 -14.24 -3.42 -25.43
N ASN A 62 -13.34 -4.14 -26.10
CA ASN A 62 -12.34 -4.96 -25.44
C ASN A 62 -11.32 -4.12 -24.64
N ILE A 63 -10.86 -3.00 -25.20
CA ILE A 63 -9.95 -2.08 -24.51
C ILE A 63 -10.66 -1.42 -23.31
N THR A 64 -11.93 -1.04 -23.48
CA THR A 64 -12.74 -0.46 -22.39
C THR A 64 -12.96 -1.47 -21.26
N ASP A 65 -13.20 -2.74 -21.57
CA ASP A 65 -13.31 -3.82 -20.58
C ASP A 65 -12.01 -3.99 -19.79
N ASP A 66 -10.86 -4.03 -20.45
CA ASP A 66 -9.55 -4.09 -19.80
C ASP A 66 -9.32 -2.88 -18.87
N TYR A 67 -9.70 -1.67 -19.32
CA TYR A 67 -9.64 -0.46 -18.49
C TYR A 67 -10.53 -0.58 -17.24
N PHE A 68 -11.79 -1.01 -17.37
CA PHE A 68 -12.67 -1.16 -16.21
C PHE A 68 -12.19 -2.24 -15.24
N LYS A 69 -11.65 -3.35 -15.74
CA LYS A 69 -11.04 -4.39 -14.90
C LYS A 69 -9.84 -3.86 -14.13
N ALA A 70 -8.93 -3.15 -14.80
CA ALA A 70 -7.78 -2.53 -14.15
C ALA A 70 -8.20 -1.47 -13.12
N ARG A 71 -9.19 -0.64 -13.45
CA ARG A 71 -9.71 0.39 -12.53
C ARG A 71 -10.34 -0.24 -11.29
N LYS A 72 -11.17 -1.28 -11.46
CA LYS A 72 -11.75 -2.00 -10.33
C LYS A 72 -10.69 -2.62 -9.44
N GLN A 73 -9.63 -3.18 -10.04
CA GLN A 73 -8.52 -3.75 -9.26
C GLN A 73 -7.76 -2.66 -8.48
N ALA A 74 -7.55 -1.48 -9.08
CA ALA A 74 -6.96 -0.34 -8.39
C ALA A 74 -7.84 0.16 -7.23
N GLU A 75 -9.16 0.28 -7.45
CA GLU A 75 -10.13 0.65 -6.42
C GLU A 75 -10.11 -0.33 -5.23
N ILE A 76 -10.01 -1.64 -5.49
CA ILE A 76 -9.86 -2.65 -4.43
C ILE A 76 -8.54 -2.45 -3.66
N PHE A 77 -7.42 -2.25 -4.36
CA PHE A 77 -6.13 -2.02 -3.70
C PHE A 77 -6.11 -0.74 -2.86
N GLU A 78 -6.78 0.33 -3.32
CA GLU A 78 -6.92 1.56 -2.53
C GLU A 78 -7.72 1.32 -1.25
N GLN A 79 -8.81 0.54 -1.31
CA GLN A 79 -9.59 0.16 -0.12
C GLN A 79 -8.77 -0.69 0.86
N ASP A 80 -8.05 -1.69 0.36
CA ASP A 80 -7.19 -2.54 1.19
C ASP A 80 -6.06 -1.73 1.85
N LEU A 81 -5.49 -0.76 1.12
CA LEU A 81 -4.47 0.13 1.65
C LEU A 81 -5.02 1.00 2.78
N GLN A 82 -6.21 1.58 2.60
CA GLN A 82 -6.88 2.37 3.64
C GLN A 82 -7.19 1.54 4.90
N GLN A 83 -7.64 0.29 4.74
CA GLN A 83 -7.87 -0.61 5.87
C GLN A 83 -6.57 -0.91 6.62
N LYS A 84 -5.48 -1.20 5.89
CA LYS A 84 -4.16 -1.44 6.48
C LYS A 84 -3.61 -0.22 7.22
N ASP A 85 -3.83 0.98 6.69
CA ASP A 85 -3.43 2.22 7.35
C ASP A 85 -4.19 2.43 8.66
N GLN A 86 -5.48 2.10 8.69
CA GLN A 86 -6.30 2.14 9.92
C GLN A 86 -5.82 1.11 10.94
N GLU A 87 -5.62 -0.15 10.53
CA GLU A 87 -5.09 -1.20 11.43
C GLU A 87 -3.72 -0.82 12.01
N MET A 88 -2.84 -0.26 11.18
CA MET A 88 -1.53 0.22 11.63
C MET A 88 -1.67 1.37 12.64
N TYR A 89 -2.63 2.28 12.44
CA TYR A 89 -2.89 3.37 13.37
C TYR A 89 -3.34 2.85 14.73
N ASP A 90 -4.25 1.88 14.74
CA ASP A 90 -4.77 1.25 15.96
C ASP A 90 -3.67 0.49 16.70
N LEU A 91 -2.85 -0.29 15.99
CA LEU A 91 -1.68 -0.99 16.56
C LEU A 91 -0.64 -0.02 17.14
N LYS A 92 -0.40 1.13 16.49
CA LYS A 92 0.48 2.17 17.05
C LYS A 92 -0.08 2.73 18.35
N HIS A 93 -1.39 2.96 18.43
CA HIS A 93 -2.03 3.43 19.66
C HIS A 93 -1.92 2.40 20.78
N GLU A 94 -2.17 1.13 20.48
CA GLU A 94 -2.02 0.04 21.44
C GLU A 94 -0.57 -0.05 21.94
N LEU A 95 0.42 0.06 21.04
CA LEU A 95 1.83 0.05 21.40
C LEU A 95 2.20 1.21 22.33
N ILE A 96 1.68 2.42 22.09
CA ILE A 96 1.90 3.58 22.97
C ILE A 96 1.27 3.33 24.35
N SER A 97 0.05 2.82 24.38
CA SER A 97 -0.65 2.48 25.64
C SER A 97 0.14 1.45 26.46
N LEU A 98 0.61 0.37 25.82
CA LEU A 98 1.42 -0.66 26.45
C LEU A 98 2.76 -0.10 26.95
N ARG A 99 3.43 0.77 26.19
CA ARG A 99 4.66 1.44 26.65
C ARG A 99 4.41 2.27 27.90
N MET A 100 3.33 3.04 27.94
CA MET A 100 2.96 3.84 29.10
C MET A 100 2.68 2.96 30.33
N GLN A 101 1.98 1.83 30.15
CA GLN A 101 1.76 0.87 31.23
C GLN A 101 3.05 0.23 31.74
N ILE A 102 4.00 -0.09 30.85
CA ILE A 102 5.32 -0.60 31.23
C ILE A 102 6.10 0.45 32.03
N GLU A 103 6.12 1.71 31.59
CA GLU A 103 6.78 2.80 32.32
C GLU A 103 6.17 3.00 33.72
N GLU A 104 4.84 2.95 33.84
CA GLU A 104 4.18 3.01 35.14
C GLU A 104 4.54 1.81 36.03
N ALA A 105 4.56 0.60 35.48
CA ALA A 105 4.92 -0.61 36.20
C ALA A 105 6.38 -0.54 36.70
N GLN A 106 7.31 -0.09 35.85
CA GLN A 106 8.72 0.11 36.22
C GLN A 106 8.87 1.15 37.34
N LYS A 107 8.10 2.24 37.29
CA LYS A 107 8.12 3.26 38.35
C LYS A 107 7.61 2.70 39.68
N ARG A 108 6.53 1.89 39.66
CA ARG A 108 6.02 1.21 40.87
C ARG A 108 7.02 0.20 41.42
N GLU A 109 7.69 -0.54 40.54
CA GLU A 109 8.74 -1.48 40.92
C GLU A 109 9.91 -0.76 41.61
N GLN A 110 10.40 0.36 41.05
CA GLN A 110 11.44 1.17 41.67
C GLN A 110 11.03 1.66 43.06
N GLN A 111 9.81 2.19 43.21
CA GLN A 111 9.30 2.63 44.50
C GLN A 111 9.20 1.49 45.53
N ALA A 112 8.79 0.30 45.09
CA ALA A 112 8.73 -0.87 45.96
C ALA A 112 10.14 -1.33 46.41
N VAL A 113 11.12 -1.29 45.50
CA VAL A 113 12.53 -1.59 45.82
C VAL A 113 13.10 -0.59 46.82
N GLU A 114 12.84 0.71 46.63
CA GLU A 114 13.26 1.75 47.57
C GLU A 114 12.63 1.55 48.96
N GLN A 115 11.33 1.30 49.03
CA GLN A 115 10.65 1.02 50.30
C GLN A 115 11.21 -0.22 51.00
N LYS A 116 11.48 -1.28 50.24
CA LYS A 116 12.10 -2.50 50.79
C LYS A 116 13.47 -2.20 51.40
N ASN A 117 14.32 -1.46 50.70
CA ASN A 117 15.66 -1.08 51.20
C ASN A 117 15.57 -0.26 52.50
N VAL A 118 14.62 0.67 52.60
CA VAL A 118 14.38 1.46 53.83
C VAL A 118 13.94 0.57 54.99
N LEU A 119 13.02 -0.36 54.75
CA LEU A 119 12.54 -1.29 55.77
C LEU A 119 13.65 -2.24 56.24
N GLU A 120 14.46 -2.77 55.32
CA GLU A 120 15.63 -3.60 55.66
C GLU A 120 16.63 -2.82 56.53
N GLY A 121 16.86 -1.55 56.22
CA GLY A 121 17.69 -0.67 57.05
C GLY A 121 17.15 -0.52 58.47
N LYS A 122 15.86 -0.23 58.60
CA LYS A 122 15.19 -0.12 59.92
C LYS A 122 15.21 -1.42 60.70
N ASN A 123 15.01 -2.57 60.04
CA ASN A 123 15.09 -3.87 60.69
C ASN A 123 16.47 -4.13 61.28
N ARG A 124 17.54 -3.86 60.52
CA ARG A 124 18.92 -4.01 61.05
C ARG A 124 19.18 -3.13 62.26
N GLU A 125 18.63 -1.92 62.27
CA GLU A 125 18.80 -1.00 63.40
C GLU A 125 18.03 -1.45 64.64
N LEU A 126 16.81 -1.95 64.46
CA LEU A 126 16.03 -2.56 65.52
C LEU A 126 16.70 -3.85 66.06
N GLU A 127 17.23 -4.70 65.19
CA GLU A 127 17.99 -5.89 65.58
C GLU A 127 19.19 -5.51 66.46
N LYS A 128 19.94 -4.46 66.09
CA LYS A 128 21.04 -3.95 66.93
C LYS A 128 20.57 -3.45 68.30
N GLN A 129 19.47 -2.70 68.34
CA GLN A 129 18.92 -2.20 69.61
C GLN A 129 18.46 -3.33 70.52
N ILE A 130 17.87 -4.39 69.96
CA ILE A 130 17.48 -5.58 70.72
C ILE A 130 18.71 -6.30 71.28
N ASP A 131 19.75 -6.50 70.47
CA ASP A 131 21.01 -7.12 70.92
C ASP A 131 21.69 -6.31 72.04
N GLU A 132 21.61 -4.98 72.00
CA GLU A 132 22.13 -4.11 73.06
C GLU A 132 21.31 -4.22 74.36
N LEU A 133 19.99 -4.42 74.28
CA LEU A 133 19.10 -4.56 75.44
C LEU A 133 19.16 -5.95 76.09
N LEU A 134 19.61 -6.98 75.35
CA LEU A 134 19.74 -8.36 75.83
C LEU A 134 21.13 -8.68 76.43
N LYS A 135 22.06 -7.72 76.41
CA LYS A 135 23.38 -7.79 77.05
C LYS A 135 23.38 -7.18 78.45
#